data_AF-A0A7M3ZPX9-F1
#
_entry.id   AF-A0A7M3ZPX9-F1
#
_cell.length_a   1.000
_cell.length_b   1.000
_cell.length_c   1.000
_cell.angle_alpha   90.00
_cell.angle_beta   90.00
_cell.angle_gamma   90.00
#
_symmetry.space_group_name_H-M   'P 1'
#
loop_
_entity.id
_entity.type
_entity.pdbx_description
1 polymer ?
#
loop_
_entity_poly.entity_id
_entity_poly.type
_entity_poly.pdbx_seq_one_letter_code
_entity_poly.pdbx_strand_id
1 'polypeptide(L)'
;TVLLKEKNELRLRIVGESHTALQVLRERLNSHKDVDYANYFPGHPELDDPEFYIRTNSKAGVEKVLTDIIGGVASDFEGASL
;
A
#
# COMPACT_ATOMS: atom_id res chain seq x y z
N THR A 1 -5.56 -6.72 -8.23
CA THR A 1 -6.35 -7.92 -7.83
C THR A 1 -6.13 -8.22 -6.36
N VAL A 2 -7.17 -8.64 -5.62
CA VAL A 2 -7.03 -9.05 -4.21
C VAL A 2 -6.56 -10.51 -4.14
N LEU A 3 -5.51 -10.78 -3.36
CA LEU A 3 -4.92 -12.11 -3.17
C LEU A 3 -5.18 -12.66 -1.76
N LEU A 4 -5.20 -11.80 -0.75
CA LEU A 4 -5.57 -12.13 0.63
C LEU A 4 -6.32 -10.94 1.22
N LYS A 5 -7.39 -11.22 1.96
CA LYS A 5 -8.16 -10.21 2.67
C LYS A 5 -8.62 -10.78 4.01
N GLU A 6 -7.90 -10.39 5.05
CA GLU A 6 -8.25 -10.64 6.45
C GLU A 6 -8.52 -9.32 7.15
N LYS A 7 -9.00 -9.36 8.40
CA LYS A 7 -9.33 -8.14 9.14
C LYS A 7 -8.17 -7.14 9.17
N ASN A 8 -6.96 -7.61 9.46
CA ASN A 8 -5.78 -6.78 9.68
C ASN A 8 -4.67 -7.00 8.64
N GLU A 9 -4.91 -7.86 7.65
CA GLU A 9 -3.92 -8.19 6.62
C GLU A 9 -4.56 -8.10 5.24
N LEU A 10 -3.82 -7.53 4.29
CA LEU A 10 -4.24 -7.40 2.91
C LEU A 10 -3.06 -7.72 2.00
N ARG A 11 -3.30 -8.58 1.00
CA ARG A 11 -2.35 -8.81 -0.09
C ARG A 11 -3.01 -8.46 -1.43
N LEU A 12 -2.34 -7.62 -2.20
CA LEU A 12 -2.81 -7.11 -3.48
C LEU A 12 -1.78 -7.40 -4.57
N ARG A 13 -2.23 -7.88 -5.73
CA ARG A 13 -1.45 -7.78 -6.97
C ARG A 13 -1.71 -6.43 -7.62
N ILE A 14 -0.66 -5.68 -7.88
CA ILE A 14 -0.74 -4.37 -8.52
C ILE A 14 -0.30 -4.53 -9.98
N VAL A 15 -1.23 -4.29 -10.91
CA VAL A 15 -1.01 -4.48 -12.35
C VAL A 15 -0.74 -3.13 -13.00
N GLY A 16 0.31 -3.04 -13.81
CA GLY A 16 0.59 -1.85 -14.63
C GLY A 16 1.20 -0.66 -13.88
N GLU A 17 1.63 -0.84 -12.63
CA GLU A 17 2.29 0.22 -11.84
C GLU A 17 3.81 0.12 -11.85
N SER A 18 4.48 1.26 -11.72
CA SER A 18 5.95 1.33 -11.67
C SER A 18 6.49 1.20 -10.25
N HIS A 19 7.76 0.78 -10.12
CA HIS A 19 8.45 0.69 -8.83
C HIS A 19 8.43 1.99 -8.02
N THR A 20 8.42 3.16 -8.70
CA THR A 20 8.40 4.47 -8.03
C THR A 20 7.13 4.65 -7.20
N ALA A 21 5.95 4.37 -7.78
CA ALA A 21 4.67 4.50 -7.08
C ALA A 21 4.59 3.56 -5.87
N LEU A 22 5.06 2.31 -6.06
CA LEU A 22 5.05 1.30 -5.00
C LEU A 22 6.01 1.64 -3.86
N GLN A 23 7.18 2.21 -4.16
CA GLN A 23 8.12 2.66 -3.16
C GLN A 23 7.54 3.79 -2.30
N VAL A 24 6.94 4.80 -2.92
CA VAL A 24 6.30 5.92 -2.20
C VAL A 24 5.19 5.40 -1.29
N LEU A 25 4.33 4.51 -1.81
CA LEU A 25 3.26 3.91 -1.03
C LEU A 25 3.80 3.10 0.16
N ARG A 26 4.87 2.33 -0.04
CA ARG A 26 5.54 1.55 1.02
C ARG A 26 6.09 2.45 2.13
N GLU A 27 6.72 3.56 1.78
CA GLU A 27 7.24 4.51 2.77
C GLU A 27 6.12 5.17 3.57
N ARG A 28 5.03 5.57 2.91
CA ARG A 28 3.86 6.16 3.59
C ARG A 28 3.17 5.15 4.52
N LEU A 29 3.00 3.91 4.06
CA LEU A 29 2.43 2.84 4.89
C LEU A 29 3.28 2.57 6.13
N ASN A 30 4.59 2.36 5.97
CA ASN A 30 5.48 2.08 7.11
C ASN A 30 5.68 3.27 8.06
N SER A 31 5.31 4.49 7.64
CA SER A 31 5.33 5.67 8.50
C SER A 31 4.04 5.86 9.30
N HIS A 32 2.99 5.09 9.01
CA HIS A 32 1.69 5.24 9.65
C HIS A 32 1.64 4.43 10.96
N LYS A 33 1.26 5.07 12.07
CA LYS A 33 1.22 4.47 13.42
C LYS A 33 0.41 3.17 13.53
N ASP A 34 -0.62 3.03 12.69
CA ASP A 34 -1.53 1.89 12.72
C ASP A 34 -1.10 0.72 11.79
N VAL A 35 0.09 0.83 11.19
CA VAL A 35 0.69 -0.18 10.32
C VAL A 35 1.85 -0.87 11.06
N ASP A 36 1.78 -2.19 11.16
CA ASP A 36 2.88 -2.98 11.75
C ASP A 36 3.97 -3.29 10.71
N TYR A 37 3.56 -3.50 9.47
CA TYR A 37 4.45 -3.90 8.39
C TYR A 37 3.80 -3.68 7.03
N ALA A 38 4.55 -3.09 6.11
CA ALA A 38 4.17 -3.00 4.70
C ALA A 38 5.38 -3.25 3.80
N ASN A 39 5.23 -4.10 2.79
CA ASN A 39 6.26 -4.30 1.78
C ASN A 39 5.64 -4.75 0.46
N TYR A 40 6.39 -4.61 -0.64
CA TYR A 40 6.03 -5.20 -1.91
C TYR A 40 7.10 -6.17 -2.38
N PHE A 41 6.65 -7.18 -3.12
CA PHE A 41 7.47 -8.21 -3.72
C PHE A 41 7.40 -8.00 -5.23
N PRO A 42 8.47 -7.52 -5.88
CA PRO A 42 8.44 -7.22 -7.31
C PRO A 42 8.31 -8.46 -8.19
N GLY A 43 8.54 -9.67 -7.65
CA GLY A 43 8.61 -10.90 -8.45
C GLY A 43 9.75 -10.85 -9.46
N HIS A 44 9.65 -11.66 -10.51
CA HIS A 44 10.57 -11.55 -11.65
C HIS A 44 10.23 -10.30 -12.48
N PRO A 45 11.17 -9.36 -12.71
CA PRO A 45 10.88 -8.03 -13.31
C PRO A 45 10.15 -8.04 -14.65
N GLU A 46 10.28 -9.12 -15.42
CA GLU A 46 9.67 -9.25 -16.75
C GLU A 46 8.46 -10.21 -16.80
N LEU A 47 8.18 -10.96 -15.74
CA LEU A 47 7.20 -12.06 -15.78
C LEU A 47 6.06 -11.89 -14.77
N ASP A 48 6.31 -11.19 -13.67
CA ASP A 48 5.37 -11.09 -12.55
C ASP A 48 4.96 -9.64 -12.30
N ASP A 49 3.67 -9.45 -12.04
CA ASP A 49 3.18 -8.21 -11.44
C ASP A 49 3.59 -8.16 -9.96
N PRO A 50 3.97 -6.98 -9.44
CA PRO A 50 4.33 -6.83 -8.04
C PRO A 50 3.15 -7.12 -7.11
N GLU A 51 3.45 -7.78 -5.99
CA GLU A 51 2.48 -8.08 -4.94
C GLU A 51 2.79 -7.27 -3.69
N PHE A 52 1.81 -6.51 -3.22
CA PHE A 52 1.87 -5.70 -2.02
C PHE A 52 1.28 -6.46 -0.85
N TYR A 53 1.95 -6.46 0.30
CA TYR A 53 1.45 -7.02 1.54
C TYR A 53 1.45 -5.96 2.64
N ILE A 54 0.34 -5.86 3.36
CA ILE A 54 0.09 -4.89 4.41
C ILE A 54 -0.44 -5.61 5.64
N ARG A 55 0.14 -5.33 6.81
CA ARG A 55 -0.36 -5.76 8.11
C ARG A 55 -0.53 -4.55 9.03
N THR A 56 -1.66 -4.50 9.71
CA THR A 56 -2.06 -3.38 10.58
C THR A 56 -2.36 -3.84 11.99
N ASN A 57 -2.15 -2.96 12.97
CA ASN A 57 -2.55 -3.18 14.37
C ASN A 57 -3.89 -2.49 14.71
N SER A 58 -4.51 -1.82 13.73
CA SER A 58 -5.76 -1.09 13.92
C SER A 58 -6.93 -1.99 14.29
N LYS A 59 -7.76 -1.54 15.24
CA LYS A 59 -9.06 -2.18 15.52
C LYS A 59 -10.06 -2.02 14.36
N ALA A 60 -9.87 -0.99 13.53
CA ALA A 60 -10.73 -0.69 12.40
C ALA A 60 -10.42 -1.53 11.15
N GLY A 61 -9.32 -2.29 11.17
CA GLY A 61 -8.91 -3.17 10.09
C GLY A 61 -8.10 -2.50 8.99
N VAL A 62 -7.52 -3.32 8.12
CA VAL A 62 -6.55 -2.92 7.09
C VAL A 62 -7.16 -2.04 6.01
N GLU A 63 -8.42 -2.24 5.65
CA GLU A 63 -9.07 -1.46 4.58
C GLU A 63 -9.21 0.01 4.95
N LYS A 64 -9.65 0.30 6.18
CA LYS A 64 -9.80 1.68 6.64
C LYS A 64 -8.45 2.38 6.68
N VAL A 65 -7.44 1.73 7.26
CA VAL A 65 -6.07 2.28 7.33
C VAL A 65 -5.54 2.57 5.93
N LEU A 66 -5.75 1.66 4.97
CA LEU A 66 -5.31 1.87 3.59
C LEU A 66 -6.05 3.03 2.91
N THR A 67 -7.37 3.12 3.07
CA THR A 67 -8.15 4.24 2.52
C THR A 67 -7.72 5.58 3.10
N ASP A 68 -7.48 5.65 4.41
CA ASP A 68 -7.03 6.88 5.09
C ASP A 68 -5.65 7.32 4.55
N ILE A 69 -4.72 6.39 4.38
CA ILE A 69 -3.37 6.68 3.87
C ILE A 69 -3.42 7.13 2.40
N ILE A 70 -4.16 6.43 1.55
CA ILE A 70 -4.30 6.79 0.13
C ILE A 70 -4.99 8.16 0.00
N GLY A 71 -6.02 8.43 0.81
CA GLY A 71 -6.69 9.73 0.85
C GLY A 71 -5.72 10.86 1.20
N GLY A 72 -4.86 10.66 2.20
CA GLY A 72 -3.82 11.62 2.55
C GLY A 72 -2.82 11.88 1.42
N VAL A 73 -2.36 10.82 0.74
CA VAL A 73 -1.46 10.95 -0.41
C VAL A 73 -2.13 11.73 -1.55
N ALA A 74 -3.39 11.44 -1.86
CA ALA A 74 -4.12 12.16 -2.91
C ALA A 74 -4.24 13.66 -2.59
N SER A 75 -4.58 14.01 -1.34
CA SER A 75 -4.64 15.41 -0.90
C SER A 75 -3.27 16.11 -0.93
N ASP A 76 -2.18 15.43 -0.59
CA ASP A 76 -0.81 15.97 -0.70
C ASP A 76 -0.49 16.37 -2.16
N PHE A 77 -0.90 15.55 -3.14
CA PHE A 77 -0.68 15.84 -4.57
C PHE A 77 -1.62 16.91 -5.12
N GLU A 78 -2.88 16.96 -4.68
CA GLU A 78 -3.82 18.02 -5.07
C GLU A 78 -3.39 19.40 -4.55
N GLY A 79 -2.79 19.45 -3.36
CA GLY A 79 -2.28 20.68 -2.75
C GLY A 79 -0.89 21.11 -3.23
N ALA A 80 -0.22 20.29 -4.05
CA ALA A 80 1.13 20.60 -4.52
C ALA A 80 1.11 21.78 -5.50
N SER A 81 1.94 22.79 -5.23
CA SER A 81 2.22 23.91 -6.14
C SER A 81 3.73 24.03 -6.34
N LEU A 82 4.11 24.46 -7.55
CA LEU A 82 5.51 24.69 -7.96
C LEU A 82 5.90 26.16 -7.81
#